data_AF-A0A1V5I7A1-F1
#
_entry.id   AF-A0A1V5I7A1-F1
#
_cell.length_a   1.000
_cell.length_b   1.000
_cell.length_c   1.000
_cell.angle_alpha   90.00
_cell.angle_beta   90.00
_cell.angle_gamma   90.00
#
_symmetry.space_group_name_H-M   'P 1'
#
loop_
_entity.id
_entity.type
_entity.pdbx_description
1 polymer ?
#
loop_
_entity_poly.entity_id
_entity_poly.type
_entity_poly.pdbx_seq_one_letter_code
_entity_poly.pdbx_strand_id
1 'polypeptide(L)'
;MRASEAPRSVMSRRARDSAQEFDFPSAPDFIPDWAIREGAEWAGLDEFSILVKAESRTGKVLELDYQDLPSGTWGVHVVRGRRGMIIVNNRLPLSWRRFALFHELYHLLEHNGGSDLWTRTATPMSSFERQADLFAWGVINQEWSRCWAHAST
;
A
#
# COMPACT_ATOMS: atom_id res chain seq x y z
N MET A 1 14.48 3.28 48.62
CA MET A 1 15.16 3.66 47.36
C MET A 1 14.81 2.62 46.32
N ARG A 2 14.11 3.01 45.25
CA ARG A 2 13.66 2.13 44.15
C ARG A 2 14.79 1.91 43.15
N ALA A 3 14.83 0.72 42.55
CA ALA A 3 15.06 0.58 41.11
C ALA A 3 14.27 -0.65 40.64
N SER A 4 13.14 -0.40 39.97
CA SER A 4 12.35 -1.42 39.28
C SER A 4 12.87 -1.43 37.85
N GLU A 5 13.50 -2.52 37.41
CA GLU A 5 13.86 -2.69 35.99
C GLU A 5 12.59 -2.85 35.15
N ALA A 6 12.50 -2.07 34.07
CA ALA A 6 11.43 -2.17 33.09
C ALA A 6 11.64 -3.43 32.21
N PRO A 7 10.56 -4.12 31.80
CA PRO A 7 10.68 -5.28 30.93
C PRO A 7 11.18 -4.87 29.54
N ARG A 8 12.28 -5.50 29.09
CA ARG A 8 12.77 -5.37 27.71
C ARG A 8 11.71 -5.89 26.75
N SER A 9 11.27 -5.02 25.83
CA SER A 9 10.33 -5.34 24.76
C SER A 9 10.80 -6.55 23.95
N VAL A 10 10.04 -7.64 24.04
CA VAL A 10 10.21 -8.83 23.21
C VAL A 10 9.51 -8.59 21.88
N MET A 11 10.11 -7.79 21.00
CA MET A 11 9.80 -7.93 19.57
C MET A 11 10.29 -9.31 19.13
N SER A 12 9.33 -10.17 18.75
CA SER A 12 9.54 -11.52 18.23
C SER A 12 10.64 -11.57 17.16
N ARG A 13 11.53 -12.57 17.21
CA ARG A 13 12.62 -12.77 16.21
C ARG A 13 12.09 -12.75 14.75
N ARG A 14 10.87 -13.23 14.51
CA ARG A 14 10.22 -13.17 13.19
C ARG A 14 10.09 -11.76 12.63
N ALA A 15 9.83 -10.76 13.47
CA ALA A 15 9.69 -9.37 13.03
C ALA A 15 11.03 -8.73 12.66
N ARG A 16 12.16 -9.24 13.19
CA ARG A 16 13.51 -8.78 12.83
C ARG A 16 13.97 -9.37 11.50
N ASP A 17 13.68 -10.65 11.27
CA ASP A 17 14.08 -11.33 10.02
C ASP A 17 13.32 -10.77 8.80
N SER A 18 12.04 -10.43 8.94
CA SER A 18 11.25 -9.81 7.87
C SER A 18 11.74 -8.41 7.47
N ALA A 19 12.36 -7.66 8.38
CA ALA A 19 12.86 -6.31 8.09
C ALA A 19 14.20 -6.33 7.32
N GLN A 20 14.92 -7.46 7.31
CA GLN A 20 16.14 -7.62 6.50
C GLN A 20 15.84 -8.08 5.06
N GLU A 21 14.65 -8.63 4.82
CA GLU A 21 14.26 -9.21 3.53
C GLU A 21 13.71 -8.16 2.54
N PHE A 22 13.12 -7.09 3.06
CA PHE A 22 12.45 -6.08 2.26
C PHE A 22 13.06 -4.71 2.57
N ASP A 23 13.41 -3.98 1.51
CA ASP A 23 13.65 -2.55 1.61
C ASP A 23 12.29 -1.84 1.63
N PHE A 24 12.15 -0.85 2.50
CA PHE A 24 10.89 -0.15 2.74
C PHE A 24 11.12 1.35 2.58
N PRO A 25 10.24 2.07 1.86
CA PRO A 25 10.40 3.49 1.67
C PRO A 25 10.23 4.18 3.01
N SER A 26 11.12 5.11 3.32
CA SER A 26 10.89 6.01 4.45
C SER A 26 9.61 6.80 4.20
N ALA A 27 8.89 7.09 5.29
CA ALA A 27 7.78 8.03 5.22
C ALA A 27 8.30 9.37 4.63
N PRO A 28 7.62 9.94 3.63
CA PRO A 28 8.07 11.20 3.03
C PRO A 28 7.89 12.34 4.02
N ASP A 29 8.81 13.32 3.99
CA ASP A 29 8.70 14.55 4.80
C ASP A 29 7.42 15.34 4.49
N PHE A 30 6.94 15.22 3.25
CA PHE A 30 5.73 15.86 2.76
C PHE A 30 4.97 14.94 1.82
N ILE A 31 3.69 14.70 2.12
CA ILE A 31 2.74 14.04 1.22
C ILE A 31 1.99 15.14 0.46
N PRO A 32 2.04 15.17 -0.88
CA PRO A 32 1.33 16.17 -1.67
C PRO A 32 -0.19 16.15 -1.45
N ASP A 33 -0.82 17.32 -1.55
CA ASP A 33 -2.26 17.49 -1.33
C ASP A 33 -3.13 16.57 -2.19
N TRP A 34 -2.70 16.28 -3.43
CA TRP A 34 -3.44 15.36 -4.31
C TRP A 34 -3.50 13.95 -3.72
N ALA A 35 -2.38 13.44 -3.19
CA ALA A 35 -2.29 12.10 -2.61
C ALA A 35 -3.07 12.01 -1.29
N ILE A 36 -3.06 13.08 -0.49
CA ILE A 36 -3.90 13.18 0.71
C ILE A 36 -5.38 13.13 0.32
N ARG A 37 -5.80 13.99 -0.61
CA ARG A 37 -7.21 14.08 -1.02
C ARG A 37 -7.71 12.78 -1.64
N GLU A 38 -6.95 12.19 -2.55
CA GLU A 38 -7.33 10.94 -3.20
C GLU A 38 -7.28 9.77 -2.22
N GLY A 39 -6.22 9.68 -1.41
CA GLY A 39 -6.09 8.64 -0.40
C GLY A 39 -7.17 8.68 0.69
N ALA A 40 -7.72 9.86 0.97
CA ALA A 40 -8.76 10.04 1.99
C ALA A 40 -10.02 9.22 1.70
N GLU A 41 -10.31 9.02 0.42
CA GLU A 41 -11.49 8.27 0.02
C GLU A 41 -11.31 6.74 0.13
N TRP A 42 -10.09 6.27 0.37
CA TRP A 42 -9.75 4.85 0.52
C TRP A 42 -9.43 4.50 1.98
N ALA A 43 -8.97 5.48 2.75
CA ALA A 43 -8.58 5.29 4.14
C ALA A 43 -9.73 4.72 4.98
N GLY A 44 -9.46 3.61 5.67
CA GLY A 44 -10.39 2.93 6.57
C GLY A 44 -11.36 1.97 5.90
N LEU A 45 -11.31 1.81 4.57
CA LEU A 45 -12.12 0.80 3.87
C LEU A 45 -11.56 -0.61 4.10
N ASP A 46 -12.38 -1.61 4.38
CA ASP A 46 -11.91 -2.99 4.36
C ASP A 46 -11.56 -3.47 2.94
N GLU A 47 -10.91 -4.63 2.81
CA GLU A 47 -10.49 -5.18 1.52
C GLU A 47 -11.65 -5.36 0.54
N PHE A 48 -12.82 -5.79 1.02
CA PHE A 48 -14.01 -5.93 0.19
C PHE A 48 -14.48 -4.58 -0.36
N SER A 49 -14.57 -3.57 0.49
CA SER A 49 -14.99 -2.21 0.12
C SER A 49 -13.99 -1.55 -0.84
N ILE A 50 -12.69 -1.82 -0.67
CA ILE A 50 -11.64 -1.41 -1.61
C ILE A 50 -11.89 -2.02 -2.98
N LEU A 51 -12.08 -3.34 -3.05
CA LEU A 51 -12.31 -4.03 -4.32
C LEU A 51 -13.56 -3.50 -5.03
N VAL A 52 -14.71 -3.45 -4.35
CA VAL A 52 -15.97 -2.94 -4.93
C VAL A 52 -15.81 -1.53 -5.49
N LYS A 53 -15.12 -0.65 -4.73
CA LYS A 53 -14.87 0.73 -5.18
C LYS A 53 -13.93 0.77 -6.39
N ALA A 54 -12.88 -0.06 -6.41
CA ALA A 54 -11.93 -0.15 -7.50
C ALA A 54 -12.56 -0.74 -8.78
N GLU A 55 -13.39 -1.77 -8.65
CA GLU A 55 -14.19 -2.34 -9.75
C GLU A 55 -15.12 -1.28 -10.36
N SER A 56 -15.80 -0.52 -9.51
CA SER A 56 -16.69 0.58 -9.93
C SER A 56 -15.94 1.66 -10.72
N ARG A 57 -14.69 1.96 -10.36
CA ARG A 57 -13.85 2.96 -11.07
C ARG A 57 -13.26 2.46 -12.37
N THR A 58 -12.86 1.19 -12.40
CA THR A 58 -12.07 0.63 -13.51
C THR A 58 -12.93 -0.13 -14.52
N GLY A 59 -14.16 -0.50 -14.16
CA GLY A 59 -15.03 -1.39 -14.94
C GLY A 59 -14.53 -2.83 -15.03
N LYS A 60 -13.50 -3.18 -14.27
CA LYS A 60 -12.89 -4.51 -14.18
C LYS A 60 -13.51 -5.30 -13.03
N VAL A 61 -13.43 -6.62 -13.13
CA VAL A 61 -13.65 -7.55 -12.01
C VAL A 61 -12.32 -7.78 -11.33
N LEU A 62 -12.24 -7.56 -10.02
CA LEU A 62 -10.98 -7.53 -9.29
C LEU A 62 -10.92 -8.63 -8.22
N GLU A 63 -9.77 -9.28 -8.14
CA GLU A 63 -9.44 -10.24 -7.10
C GLU A 63 -8.24 -9.74 -6.28
N LEU A 64 -8.23 -10.05 -4.99
CA LEU A 64 -7.11 -9.82 -4.08
C LEU A 64 -6.63 -11.16 -3.54
N ASP A 65 -5.32 -11.41 -3.63
CA ASP A 65 -4.69 -12.61 -3.08
C ASP A 65 -3.42 -12.28 -2.30
N TYR A 66 -3.05 -13.18 -1.40
CA TYR A 66 -1.86 -13.10 -0.56
C TYR A 66 -0.98 -14.32 -0.79
N GLN A 67 0.16 -14.12 -1.44
CA GLN A 67 1.08 -15.21 -1.79
C GLN A 67 2.49 -14.91 -1.29
N ASP A 68 3.28 -15.96 -1.05
CA ASP A 68 4.71 -15.80 -0.73
C ASP A 68 5.47 -15.44 -2.02
N LEU A 69 5.75 -14.15 -2.20
CA LEU A 69 6.49 -13.64 -3.36
C LEU A 69 8.01 -13.58 -3.06
N PRO A 70 8.87 -13.46 -4.09
CA PRO A 70 10.30 -13.29 -3.91
C PRO A 70 10.65 -12.11 -2.98
N SER A 71 11.79 -12.24 -2.31
CA SER A 71 12.37 -11.17 -1.49
C SER A 71 12.54 -9.90 -2.32
N GLY A 72 12.21 -8.74 -1.75
CA GLY A 72 12.22 -7.46 -2.46
C GLY A 72 10.97 -7.14 -3.30
N THR A 73 10.02 -8.07 -3.46
CA THR A 73 8.72 -7.79 -4.10
C THR A 73 7.65 -7.56 -3.05
N TRP A 74 7.03 -6.38 -3.02
CA TRP A 74 5.93 -6.12 -2.08
C TRP A 74 4.58 -6.61 -2.58
N GLY A 75 4.34 -6.49 -3.88
CA GLY A 75 3.13 -6.93 -4.55
C GLY A 75 3.31 -6.88 -6.05
N VAL A 76 2.27 -7.32 -6.75
CA VAL A 76 2.11 -7.15 -8.19
C VAL A 76 0.63 -6.98 -8.50
N HIS A 77 0.32 -6.19 -9.52
CA HIS A 77 -0.99 -6.22 -10.17
C HIS A 77 -0.89 -6.89 -11.55
N VAL A 78 -1.93 -7.64 -11.90
CA VAL A 78 -2.03 -8.33 -13.19
C VAL A 78 -3.38 -8.01 -13.79
N VAL A 79 -3.40 -7.50 -15.04
CA VAL A 79 -4.64 -7.20 -15.76
C VAL A 79 -4.70 -8.03 -17.04
N ARG A 80 -5.83 -8.72 -17.25
CA ARG A 80 -6.14 -9.48 -18.47
C ARG A 80 -7.58 -9.23 -18.90
N GLY A 81 -7.75 -8.43 -19.95
CA GLY A 81 -9.07 -8.04 -20.46
C GLY A 81 -9.88 -7.31 -19.38
N ARG A 82 -11.02 -7.89 -19.00
CA ARG A 82 -11.92 -7.33 -17.97
C ARG A 82 -11.59 -7.77 -16.55
N ARG A 83 -10.57 -8.61 -16.34
CA ARG A 83 -10.18 -9.09 -15.01
C ARG A 83 -8.87 -8.44 -14.59
N GLY A 84 -8.81 -8.02 -13.33
CA GLY A 84 -7.60 -7.58 -12.66
C GLY A 84 -7.38 -8.40 -11.38
N MET A 85 -6.13 -8.54 -10.98
CA MET A 85 -5.76 -9.20 -9.74
C MET A 85 -4.66 -8.38 -9.06
N ILE A 86 -4.79 -8.17 -7.76
CA ILE A 86 -3.72 -7.65 -6.92
C ILE A 86 -3.21 -8.83 -6.09
N ILE A 87 -1.90 -9.10 -6.15
CA ILE A 87 -1.24 -10.10 -5.32
C ILE A 87 -0.31 -9.37 -4.37
N VAL A 88 -0.57 -9.45 -3.07
CA VAL A 88 0.27 -8.85 -2.04
C VAL A 88 1.19 -9.91 -1.44
N ASN A 89 2.46 -9.57 -1.19
CA ASN A 89 3.40 -10.50 -0.60
C ASN A 89 3.01 -10.82 0.85
N ASN A 90 2.62 -12.06 1.10
CA ASN A 90 2.24 -12.58 2.40
C ASN A 90 3.41 -12.63 3.40
N ARG A 91 4.66 -12.43 2.95
CA ARG A 91 5.82 -12.34 3.85
C ARG A 91 6.00 -10.95 4.48
N LEU A 92 5.26 -9.95 4.01
CA LEU A 92 5.29 -8.60 4.58
C LEU A 92 4.62 -8.53 5.96
N PRO A 93 5.08 -7.64 6.86
CA PRO A 93 4.31 -7.22 8.03
C PRO A 93 2.93 -6.67 7.64
N LEU A 94 1.91 -6.80 8.50
CA LEU A 94 0.53 -6.42 8.18
C LEU A 94 0.37 -4.96 7.70
N SER A 95 1.07 -4.01 8.33
CA SER A 95 1.08 -2.61 7.90
C SER A 95 1.65 -2.42 6.50
N TRP A 96 2.67 -3.20 6.15
CA TRP A 96 3.32 -3.16 4.84
C TRP A 96 2.53 -3.91 3.77
N ARG A 97 1.76 -4.94 4.13
CA ARG A 97 0.76 -5.53 3.22
C ARG A 97 -0.29 -4.50 2.85
N ARG A 98 -0.75 -3.72 3.83
CA ARG A 98 -1.72 -2.64 3.62
C ARG A 98 -1.15 -1.55 2.72
N PHE A 99 0.09 -1.14 2.94
CA PHE A 99 0.80 -0.22 2.06
C PHE A 99 0.91 -0.79 0.63
N ALA A 100 1.40 -2.01 0.47
CA ALA A 100 1.57 -2.69 -0.82
C ALA A 100 0.24 -2.81 -1.59
N LEU A 101 -0.86 -3.12 -0.90
CA LEU A 101 -2.20 -3.12 -1.50
C LEU A 101 -2.54 -1.78 -2.14
N PHE A 102 -2.32 -0.66 -1.43
CA PHE A 102 -2.63 0.66 -1.98
C PHE A 102 -1.66 1.10 -3.08
N HIS A 103 -0.39 0.69 -2.99
CA HIS A 103 0.59 0.88 -4.05
C HIS A 103 0.13 0.19 -5.35
N GLU A 104 -0.19 -1.10 -5.29
CA GLU A 104 -0.67 -1.85 -6.47
C GLU A 104 -2.05 -1.38 -6.96
N LEU A 105 -2.91 -0.96 -6.04
CA LEU A 105 -4.20 -0.37 -6.39
C LEU A 105 -4.01 0.91 -7.22
N TYR A 106 -3.07 1.78 -6.84
CA TYR A 106 -2.80 3.00 -7.61
C TYR A 106 -2.41 2.66 -9.05
N HIS A 107 -1.51 1.69 -9.23
CA HIS A 107 -1.16 1.21 -10.57
C HIS A 107 -2.38 0.72 -11.33
N LEU A 108 -3.29 -0.01 -10.69
CA LEU A 108 -4.51 -0.51 -11.34
C LEU A 108 -5.49 0.61 -11.72
N LEU A 109 -5.61 1.66 -10.90
CA LEU A 109 -6.47 2.81 -11.16
C LEU A 109 -5.96 3.66 -12.33
N GLU A 110 -4.64 3.90 -12.37
CA GLU A 110 -4.01 4.73 -13.39
C GLU A 110 -3.72 3.97 -14.70
N HIS A 111 -3.50 2.65 -14.65
CA HIS A 111 -3.28 1.80 -15.83
C HIS A 111 -4.55 1.10 -16.31
N ASN A 112 -5.56 1.87 -16.70
CA ASN A 112 -6.82 1.31 -17.20
C ASN A 112 -6.82 0.83 -18.67
N GLY A 113 -5.70 0.92 -19.40
CA GLY A 113 -5.58 0.32 -20.72
C GLY A 113 -4.33 0.73 -21.49
N GLY A 114 -3.36 -0.18 -21.57
CA GLY A 114 -2.32 -0.21 -22.60
C GLY A 114 -1.24 0.86 -22.51
N SER A 115 -0.12 0.55 -23.13
CA SER A 115 0.98 1.42 -23.57
C SER A 115 0.59 2.70 -24.34
N ASP A 116 -0.69 3.03 -24.47
CA ASP A 116 -1.20 4.02 -25.44
C ASP A 116 -1.32 5.43 -24.84
N LEU A 117 -1.38 5.56 -23.52
CA LEU A 117 -1.08 6.84 -22.84
C LEU A 117 0.43 7.08 -22.73
N TRP A 118 1.23 6.01 -22.72
CA TRP A 118 2.67 6.04 -22.42
C TRP A 118 3.53 6.67 -23.51
N THR A 119 3.12 6.59 -24.77
CA THR A 119 3.82 7.26 -25.87
C THR A 119 3.61 8.79 -25.89
N ARG A 120 2.68 9.34 -25.08
CA ARG A 120 2.30 10.77 -25.19
C ARG A 120 2.88 11.70 -24.12
N THR A 121 3.37 11.20 -22.97
CA THR A 121 3.78 12.06 -21.84
C THR A 121 5.24 11.94 -21.39
N ALA A 122 6.06 11.04 -21.98
CA ALA A 122 7.49 10.89 -21.69
C ALA A 122 7.87 10.87 -20.19
N THR A 123 6.94 10.46 -19.33
CA THR A 123 7.12 10.48 -17.87
C THR A 123 7.92 9.25 -17.45
N PRO A 124 9.04 9.39 -16.71
CA PRO A 124 9.88 8.26 -16.31
C PRO A 124 9.10 7.25 -15.45
N MET A 125 9.38 5.95 -15.60
CA MET A 125 8.81 4.89 -14.74
C MET A 125 9.02 5.16 -13.24
N SER A 126 10.16 5.76 -12.87
CA SER A 126 10.44 6.16 -11.47
C SER A 126 9.46 7.18 -10.90
N SER A 127 8.80 7.98 -11.75
CA SER A 127 7.77 8.91 -11.30
C SER A 127 6.47 8.18 -10.96
N PHE A 128 6.16 7.07 -11.63
CA PHE A 128 4.94 6.29 -11.38
C PHE A 128 5.05 5.48 -10.10
N GLU A 129 6.17 4.80 -9.89
CA GLU A 129 6.44 4.11 -8.62
C GLU A 129 6.39 5.10 -7.45
N ARG A 130 7.00 6.28 -7.62
CA ARG A 130 6.92 7.34 -6.59
C ARG A 130 5.49 7.84 -6.36
N GLN A 131 4.67 7.94 -7.40
CA GLN A 131 3.27 8.34 -7.24
C GLN A 131 2.45 7.26 -6.52
N ALA A 132 2.67 5.98 -6.85
CA ALA A 132 2.05 4.85 -6.15
C ALA A 132 2.43 4.86 -4.65
N ASP A 133 3.71 5.09 -4.34
CA ASP A 133 4.18 5.25 -2.96
C ASP A 133 3.51 6.44 -2.26
N LEU A 134 3.45 7.60 -2.91
CA LEU A 134 2.83 8.80 -2.34
C LEU A 134 1.33 8.60 -2.09
N PHE A 135 0.63 7.94 -3.01
CA PHE A 135 -0.77 7.59 -2.85
C PHE A 135 -0.95 6.63 -1.66
N ALA A 136 -0.14 5.57 -1.58
CA ALA A 136 -0.18 4.63 -0.46
C ALA A 136 0.09 5.33 0.88
N TRP A 137 1.11 6.20 0.94
CA TRP A 137 1.37 7.04 2.11
C TRP A 137 0.19 7.96 2.45
N GLY A 138 -0.46 8.56 1.45
CA GLY A 138 -1.65 9.39 1.62
C GLY A 138 -2.81 8.66 2.28
N VAL A 139 -3.01 7.38 1.95
CA VAL A 139 -4.00 6.53 2.61
C VAL A 139 -3.57 6.15 4.03
N ILE A 140 -2.37 5.59 4.16
CA ILE A 140 -1.85 5.03 5.42
C ILE A 140 -1.72 6.11 6.50
N ASN A 141 -1.24 7.30 6.16
CA ASN A 141 -1.12 8.41 7.11
C ASN A 141 -2.46 8.80 7.73
N GLN A 142 -3.54 8.69 6.96
CA GLN A 142 -4.89 8.97 7.45
C GLN A 142 -5.45 7.83 8.31
N GLU A 143 -5.20 6.58 7.93
CA GLU A 143 -5.57 5.42 8.75
C GLU A 143 -4.91 5.49 10.14
N TRP A 144 -3.61 5.80 10.17
CA TRP A 144 -2.87 5.97 11.43
C TRP A 144 -3.38 7.15 12.24
N SER A 145 -3.61 8.30 11.62
CA SER A 145 -4.15 9.48 12.32
C SER A 145 -5.49 9.19 13.01
N ARG A 146 -6.36 8.38 12.38
CA ARG A 146 -7.64 7.97 12.96
C ARG A 146 -7.47 7.03 14.16
N CYS A 147 -6.50 6.09 14.12
CA CYS A 147 -6.22 5.21 15.25
C CYS A 147 -5.79 6.00 16.51
N TRP A 148 -5.01 7.07 16.36
CA TRP A 148 -4.58 7.91 17.49
C TRP A 148 -5.71 8.80 18.06
N ALA A 149 -6.66 9.22 17.23
CA ALA A 149 -7.83 9.97 17.70
C ALA A 149 -8.71 9.13 18.63
N HIS A 150 -8.93 7.84 18.31
CA HIS A 150 -9.73 6.93 19.13
C HIS A 150 -9.01 6.41 20.39
N ALA A 151 -7.68 6.46 20.44
CA ALA A 151 -6.90 6.10 21.63
C ALA A 151 -6.83 7.23 22.68
N SER A 152 -7.27 8.43 22.31
CA SER A 152 -7.22 9.63 23.15
C SER A 152 -8.59 10.05 23.71
N THR A 153 -9.61 9.20 23.55
CA THR A 153 -10.98 9.39 24.09
C THR A 153 -11.29 8.28 25.09
#